data_AF-A0AAV5MG08-F1
#
_entry.id   AF-A0AAV5MG08-F1
#
_cell.length_a   1.000
_cell.length_b   1.000
_cell.length_c   1.000
_cell.angle_alpha   90.00
_cell.angle_beta   90.00
_cell.angle_gamma   90.00
#
_symmetry.space_group_name_H-M   'P 1'
#
loop_
_entity.id
_entity.type
_entity.pdbx_description
1 polymer ?
#
loop_
_entity_poly.entity_id
_entity_poly.type
_entity_poly.pdbx_seq_one_letter_code
_entity_poly.pdbx_strand_id
1 'polypeptide(L)'
;MVKSFEQLNWLEIRDCQMMEEIILAEESMDEEGMCKIFFPNLEFLLLEDLPKLTRFCSGNYLELPWLWKLKISKCPVLKTFISSFIFGDMVASSENVKNTCTFSLFDAKVAFPKLERLVIEHVKSLNKIWNDQLEVDSFCQLTLVSVVSCEKLMNIFPFSMVERLQRLDKLQIWNCDSLEEILGSQEPGVSQSEAQKATRLPLLEIVTCLEDDVKDEIVFSKLKYLQLCGLPRLSSFCLDKCKFEFPFLEEVILMDCPRMQTFSMDEIRTPKLQKVKLTGDEDEGFWVGNLNSTIQLQFMQKVCINSKDLLRVKVILKIEIKEIAAHVLSK
;
A
#
# COMPACT_ATOMS: atom_id res chain seq x y z
N MET A 1 -36.70 6.89 0.60
CA MET A 1 -35.38 6.64 1.20
C MET A 1 -35.48 5.37 2.04
N VAL A 2 -34.64 4.37 1.74
CA VAL A 2 -34.68 3.05 2.41
C VAL A 2 -34.02 3.20 3.78
N LYS A 3 -34.78 2.99 4.86
CA LYS A 3 -34.35 3.25 6.24
C LYS A 3 -33.35 2.25 6.82
N SER A 4 -33.18 1.08 6.21
CA SER A 4 -32.05 0.19 6.53
C SER A 4 -31.77 -0.79 5.39
N PHE A 5 -30.49 -1.03 5.14
CA PHE A 5 -29.98 -2.06 4.22
C PHE A 5 -29.61 -3.32 5.00
N GLU A 6 -30.44 -3.69 5.98
CA GLU A 6 -30.15 -4.79 6.92
C GLU A 6 -29.91 -6.13 6.23
N GLN A 7 -30.42 -6.34 5.01
CA GLN A 7 -30.25 -7.58 4.25
C GLN A 7 -29.27 -7.45 3.07
N LEU A 8 -28.58 -6.32 2.96
CA LEU A 8 -27.70 -6.07 1.83
C LEU A 8 -26.36 -6.77 2.03
N ASN A 9 -26.17 -7.90 1.34
CA ASN A 9 -24.91 -8.65 1.39
C ASN A 9 -23.90 -8.20 0.33
N TRP A 10 -24.38 -7.56 -0.73
CA TRP A 10 -23.58 -7.22 -1.90
C TRP A 10 -23.97 -5.82 -2.39
N LEU A 11 -23.00 -4.91 -2.44
CA LEU A 11 -23.18 -3.56 -2.95
C LEU A 11 -22.16 -3.27 -4.05
N GLU A 12 -22.63 -3.05 -5.26
CA GLU A 12 -21.80 -2.53 -6.36
C GLU A 12 -22.33 -1.19 -6.83
N ILE A 13 -21.41 -0.25 -7.00
CA ILE A 13 -21.70 1.05 -7.58
C ILE A 13 -20.68 1.26 -8.70
N ARG A 14 -21.21 1.33 -9.92
CA ARG A 14 -20.43 1.42 -11.15
C ARG A 14 -20.84 2.63 -11.98
N ASP A 15 -19.88 3.24 -12.66
CA ASP A 15 -20.09 4.20 -13.74
C ASP A 15 -20.90 5.46 -13.36
N CYS A 16 -20.97 5.82 -12.07
CA CYS A 16 -21.73 6.99 -11.61
C CYS A 16 -20.89 8.28 -11.69
N GLN A 17 -21.03 9.01 -12.80
CA GLN A 17 -20.19 10.17 -13.15
C GLN A 17 -20.36 11.41 -12.26
N MET A 18 -21.48 11.49 -11.52
CA MET A 18 -21.84 12.66 -10.70
C MET A 18 -21.86 12.35 -9.20
N MET A 19 -21.57 11.12 -8.80
CA MET A 19 -21.68 10.70 -7.40
C MET A 19 -20.49 11.22 -6.61
N GLU A 20 -20.76 12.07 -5.62
CA GLU A 20 -19.74 12.63 -4.72
C GLU A 20 -19.66 11.89 -3.38
N GLU A 21 -20.78 11.30 -2.97
CA GLU A 21 -20.99 10.56 -1.73
C GLU A 21 -22.09 9.51 -1.94
N ILE A 22 -21.95 8.34 -1.29
CA ILE A 22 -22.88 7.21 -1.47
C ILE A 22 -23.96 7.18 -0.39
N ILE A 23 -23.59 7.47 0.86
CA ILE A 23 -24.51 7.43 2.01
C ILE A 23 -24.47 8.77 2.75
N LEU A 24 -25.62 9.44 2.80
CA LEU A 24 -25.86 10.64 3.58
C LEU A 24 -26.47 10.23 4.93
N ALA A 25 -25.70 10.29 6.03
CA ALA A 25 -26.21 9.98 7.37
C ALA A 25 -26.79 11.22 8.06
N GLU A 26 -27.83 11.83 7.49
CA GLU A 26 -28.49 13.00 8.09
C GLU A 26 -29.58 12.61 9.11
N GLU A 27 -30.07 11.36 9.12
CA GLU A 27 -31.30 10.98 9.84
C GLU A 27 -31.12 9.89 10.93
N SER A 28 -29.89 9.51 11.31
CA SER A 28 -29.64 8.38 12.24
C SER A 28 -28.64 8.71 13.34
N MET A 29 -28.92 9.77 14.10
CA MET A 29 -28.17 10.09 15.32
C MET A 29 -28.63 9.17 16.46
N ASP A 30 -27.69 8.55 17.18
CA ASP A 30 -27.99 7.89 18.45
C ASP A 30 -28.21 8.92 19.57
N GLU A 31 -28.53 8.45 20.78
CA GLU A 31 -28.78 9.30 21.97
C GLU A 31 -27.57 10.19 22.33
N GLU A 32 -26.38 9.86 21.83
CA GLU A 32 -25.13 10.61 22.03
C GLU A 32 -24.85 11.60 20.88
N GLY A 33 -25.75 11.71 19.90
CA GLY A 33 -25.59 12.59 18.74
C GLY A 33 -24.62 12.03 17.68
N MET A 34 -24.30 10.73 17.74
CA MET A 34 -23.38 10.08 16.80
C MET A 34 -24.15 9.40 15.66
N CYS A 35 -23.79 9.72 14.42
CA CYS A 35 -24.24 8.97 13.25
C CYS A 35 -23.36 7.73 13.06
N LYS A 36 -23.88 6.57 13.44
CA LYS A 36 -23.29 5.25 13.20
C LYS A 36 -23.96 4.61 12.00
N ILE A 37 -23.19 4.35 10.95
CA ILE A 37 -23.68 3.66 9.77
C ILE A 37 -23.36 2.18 9.92
N PHE A 38 -24.36 1.33 9.73
CA PHE A 38 -24.24 -0.10 9.95
C PHE A 38 -24.85 -0.89 8.80
N PHE A 39 -24.05 -1.76 8.18
CA PHE A 39 -24.52 -2.76 7.22
C PHE A 39 -24.23 -4.15 7.79
N PRO A 40 -25.17 -4.73 8.57
CA PRO A 40 -24.93 -5.91 9.38
C PRO A 40 -24.59 -7.17 8.60
N ASN A 41 -24.83 -7.20 7.28
CA ASN A 41 -24.64 -8.40 6.46
C ASN A 41 -23.81 -8.13 5.19
N LEU A 42 -23.26 -6.92 5.01
CA LEU A 42 -22.52 -6.59 3.79
C LEU A 42 -21.20 -7.37 3.73
N GLU A 43 -21.11 -8.29 2.77
CA GLU A 43 -19.99 -9.18 2.55
C GLU A 43 -19.05 -8.67 1.46
N PHE A 44 -19.61 -8.03 0.42
CA PHE A 44 -18.87 -7.50 -0.71
C PHE A 44 -19.26 -6.06 -1.04
N LEU A 45 -18.24 -5.21 -1.19
CA LEU A 45 -18.39 -3.83 -1.63
C LEU A 45 -17.48 -3.55 -2.83
N LEU A 46 -18.08 -3.07 -3.91
CA LEU A 46 -17.39 -2.61 -5.10
C LEU A 46 -17.75 -1.16 -5.44
N LEU A 47 -16.72 -0.34 -5.56
CA LEU A 47 -16.80 1.02 -6.07
C LEU A 47 -15.96 1.08 -7.35
N GLU A 48 -16.58 1.30 -8.51
CA GLU A 48 -15.88 1.31 -9.79
C GLU A 48 -16.33 2.44 -10.70
N ASP A 49 -15.38 3.12 -11.36
CA ASP A 49 -15.68 4.19 -12.32
C ASP A 49 -16.53 5.33 -11.72
N LEU A 50 -16.10 5.82 -10.55
CA LEU A 50 -16.75 6.92 -9.80
C LEU A 50 -15.83 8.15 -9.76
N PRO A 51 -15.77 8.96 -10.83
CA PRO A 51 -14.76 10.01 -10.99
C PRO A 51 -14.88 11.17 -10.01
N LYS A 52 -16.06 11.39 -9.43
CA LYS A 52 -16.33 12.46 -8.47
C LYS A 52 -16.44 12.00 -7.02
N LEU A 53 -16.30 10.70 -6.73
CA LEU A 53 -16.51 10.18 -5.39
C LEU A 53 -15.42 10.67 -4.43
N THR A 54 -15.79 11.46 -3.42
CA THR A 54 -14.84 12.03 -2.45
C THR A 54 -14.74 11.21 -1.17
N ARG A 55 -15.82 10.49 -0.82
CA ARG A 55 -15.97 9.63 0.36
C ARG A 55 -17.08 8.60 0.13
N PHE A 56 -17.05 7.47 0.84
CA PHE A 56 -18.16 6.51 0.83
C PHE A 56 -19.36 7.08 1.58
N CYS A 57 -19.14 7.62 2.78
CA CYS A 57 -20.20 8.17 3.61
C CYS A 57 -19.72 9.29 4.52
N SER A 58 -20.65 10.14 4.96
CA SER A 58 -20.44 11.08 6.06
C SER A 58 -21.04 10.51 7.34
N GLY A 59 -20.26 10.52 8.42
CA GLY A 59 -20.62 9.90 9.69
C GLY A 59 -19.45 9.89 10.65
N ASN A 60 -19.71 9.48 11.90
CA ASN A 60 -18.68 9.43 12.93
C ASN A 60 -18.01 8.06 13.01
N TYR A 61 -18.74 7.01 12.60
CA TYR A 61 -18.25 5.64 12.62
C TYR A 61 -19.00 4.78 11.58
N LEU A 62 -18.27 3.89 10.92
CA LEU A 62 -18.81 2.90 10.00
C LEU A 62 -18.25 1.52 10.34
N GLU A 63 -19.15 0.59 10.62
CA GLU A 63 -18.79 -0.81 10.84
C GLU A 63 -19.42 -1.69 9.77
N LEU A 64 -18.58 -2.52 9.15
CA LEU A 64 -18.99 -3.54 8.19
C LEU A 64 -18.49 -4.91 8.70
N PRO A 65 -19.23 -5.55 9.63
CA PRO A 65 -18.71 -6.65 10.42
C PRO A 65 -18.42 -7.93 9.60
N TRP A 66 -19.02 -8.08 8.42
CA TRP A 66 -18.84 -9.25 7.56
C TRP A 66 -18.19 -8.95 6.22
N LEU A 67 -17.73 -7.70 6.00
CA LEU A 67 -17.13 -7.32 4.73
C LEU A 67 -15.82 -8.09 4.57
N TRP A 68 -15.83 -9.12 3.71
CA TRP A 68 -14.65 -9.94 3.44
C TRP A 68 -13.91 -9.46 2.20
N LYS A 69 -14.57 -8.74 1.29
CA LYS A 69 -13.94 -8.19 0.09
C LYS A 69 -14.39 -6.76 -0.22
N LEU A 70 -13.39 -5.88 -0.35
CA LEU A 70 -13.54 -4.49 -0.76
C LEU A 70 -12.71 -4.24 -2.02
N LYS A 71 -13.36 -3.75 -3.08
CA LYS A 71 -12.68 -3.27 -4.29
C LYS A 71 -13.05 -1.83 -4.57
N ILE A 72 -12.03 -0.99 -4.75
CA ILE A 72 -12.17 0.41 -5.16
C ILE A 72 -11.33 0.58 -6.43
N SER A 73 -11.97 0.92 -7.55
CA SER A 73 -11.30 1.06 -8.84
C SER A 73 -11.72 2.35 -9.53
N LYS A 74 -10.76 3.12 -10.04
CA LYS A 74 -11.01 4.35 -10.82
C LYS A 74 -11.91 5.35 -10.07
N CYS A 75 -11.60 5.57 -8.79
CA CYS A 75 -12.15 6.66 -7.97
C CYS A 75 -11.08 7.73 -7.72
N PRO A 76 -10.60 8.46 -8.75
CA PRO A 76 -9.36 9.23 -8.72
C PRO A 76 -9.31 10.40 -7.72
N VAL A 77 -10.45 10.81 -7.14
CA VAL A 77 -10.55 11.91 -6.16
C VAL A 77 -10.86 11.44 -4.74
N LEU A 78 -11.07 10.14 -4.51
CA LEU A 78 -11.36 9.56 -3.20
C LEU A 78 -10.13 9.69 -2.27
N LYS A 79 -10.30 10.35 -1.12
CA LYS A 79 -9.20 10.58 -0.16
C LYS A 79 -9.39 9.85 1.15
N THR A 80 -10.60 9.85 1.67
CA THR A 80 -10.99 9.22 2.93
C THR A 80 -12.20 8.34 2.69
N PHE A 81 -12.33 7.24 3.41
CA PHE A 81 -13.49 6.37 3.26
C PHE A 81 -14.73 6.96 3.95
N ILE A 82 -14.56 7.44 5.18
CA ILE A 82 -15.58 8.17 5.96
C ILE A 82 -15.06 9.55 6.34
N SER A 83 -15.95 10.51 6.54
CA SER A 83 -15.63 11.83 7.08
C SER A 83 -16.74 12.29 8.02
N SER A 84 -16.39 12.90 9.14
CA SER A 84 -17.37 13.43 10.08
C SER A 84 -18.07 14.64 9.49
N PHE A 85 -19.35 14.83 9.84
CA PHE A 85 -20.03 16.10 9.61
C PHE A 85 -19.27 17.20 10.34
N ILE A 86 -18.62 18.10 9.62
CA ILE A 86 -18.34 19.42 10.18
C ILE A 86 -19.69 20.12 10.10
N PHE A 87 -20.39 20.25 11.23
CA PHE A 87 -21.57 21.09 11.32
C PHE A 87 -21.16 22.46 10.76
N GLY A 88 -21.81 22.89 9.67
CA GLY A 88 -21.51 24.17 9.05
C GLY A 88 -21.53 25.27 10.11
N ASP A 89 -20.55 26.19 10.03
CA ASP A 89 -20.38 27.39 10.88
C ASP A 89 -19.64 27.30 12.23
N MET A 90 -18.45 26.67 12.29
CA MET A 90 -17.46 27.12 13.31
C MET A 90 -15.95 26.98 13.02
N VAL A 91 -15.52 26.94 11.75
CA VAL A 91 -14.10 27.22 11.42
C VAL A 91 -13.97 28.12 10.19
N ALA A 92 -14.73 29.22 10.17
CA ALA A 92 -14.28 30.43 9.51
C ALA A 92 -13.39 31.21 10.48
N SER A 93 -12.17 30.73 10.76
CA SER A 93 -11.03 31.49 11.30
C SER A 93 -9.90 30.57 11.80
N SER A 94 -9.04 30.16 10.88
CA SER A 94 -7.60 30.08 11.18
C SER A 94 -6.86 30.02 9.85
N GLU A 95 -6.61 31.20 9.28
CA GLU A 95 -5.48 31.38 8.41
C GLU A 95 -4.20 31.09 9.24
N ASN A 96 -3.30 30.28 8.68
CA ASN A 96 -1.97 29.93 9.19
C ASN A 96 -1.80 28.66 10.03
N VAL A 97 -2.29 27.54 9.52
CA VAL A 97 -1.47 26.31 9.59
C VAL A 97 -1.42 25.69 8.20
N LYS A 98 -0.26 25.72 7.53
CA LYS A 98 0.04 24.74 6.47
C LYS A 98 0.22 23.38 7.15
N ASN A 99 -0.84 22.88 7.78
CA ASN A 99 -0.92 21.49 8.15
C ASN A 99 -1.05 20.76 6.82
N THR A 100 0.03 20.15 6.38
CA THR A 100 -0.03 19.04 5.44
C THR A 100 -0.75 17.88 6.15
N CYS A 101 -2.06 18.03 6.40
CA CYS A 101 -2.90 16.95 6.90
C CYS A 101 -2.88 15.85 5.84
N THR A 102 -2.06 14.82 6.06
CA THR A 102 -2.07 13.63 5.24
C THR A 102 -3.34 12.86 5.57
N PHE A 103 -4.34 12.95 4.70
CA PHE A 103 -5.55 12.12 4.79
C PHE A 103 -5.18 10.64 4.55
N SER A 104 -5.78 9.72 5.30
CA SER A 104 -5.65 8.28 5.07
C SER A 104 -6.98 7.73 4.60
N LEU A 105 -6.99 6.72 3.73
CA LEU A 105 -8.24 6.10 3.28
C LEU A 105 -9.01 5.51 4.46
N PHE A 106 -8.32 4.78 5.34
CA PHE A 106 -8.86 4.18 6.55
C PHE A 106 -8.21 4.77 7.81
N ASP A 107 -9.05 5.11 8.79
CA ASP A 107 -8.67 5.60 10.12
C ASP A 107 -9.51 4.89 11.21
N ALA A 108 -9.42 5.34 12.46
CA ALA A 108 -10.16 4.76 13.58
C ALA A 108 -11.70 4.84 13.45
N LYS A 109 -12.25 5.54 12.44
CA LYS A 109 -13.70 5.65 12.21
C LYS A 109 -14.26 4.51 11.39
N VAL A 110 -13.42 3.61 10.87
CA VAL A 110 -13.86 2.43 10.12
C VAL A 110 -13.49 1.15 10.84
N ALA A 111 -14.43 0.19 10.85
CA ALA A 111 -14.20 -1.11 11.42
C ALA A 111 -14.58 -2.25 10.47
N PHE A 112 -13.55 -2.95 9.96
CA PHE A 112 -13.69 -4.07 9.01
C PHE A 112 -12.99 -5.33 9.56
N PRO A 113 -13.58 -5.99 10.59
CA PRO A 113 -12.94 -7.09 11.32
C PRO A 113 -12.81 -8.39 10.51
N LYS A 114 -13.55 -8.54 9.40
CA LYS A 114 -13.54 -9.73 8.54
C LYS A 114 -12.92 -9.50 7.16
N LEU A 115 -12.31 -8.35 6.91
CA LEU A 115 -11.77 -8.03 5.58
C LEU A 115 -10.58 -8.93 5.22
N GLU A 116 -10.78 -9.78 4.23
CA GLU A 116 -9.76 -10.70 3.72
C GLU A 116 -9.11 -10.19 2.44
N ARG A 117 -9.86 -9.48 1.60
CA ARG A 117 -9.40 -9.06 0.27
C ARG A 117 -9.62 -7.56 0.06
N LEU A 118 -8.53 -6.84 -0.09
CA LEU A 118 -8.54 -5.42 -0.43
C LEU A 118 -7.90 -5.21 -1.79
N VAL A 119 -8.64 -4.57 -2.69
CA VAL A 119 -8.17 -4.20 -4.04
C VAL A 119 -8.39 -2.71 -4.25
N ILE A 120 -7.30 -1.98 -4.50
CA ILE A 120 -7.32 -0.54 -4.77
C ILE A 120 -6.64 -0.28 -6.11
N GLU A 121 -7.38 0.27 -7.07
CA GLU A 121 -6.92 0.47 -8.44
C GLU A 121 -7.21 1.91 -8.91
N HIS A 122 -6.23 2.58 -9.51
CA HIS A 122 -6.41 3.89 -10.14
C HIS A 122 -6.98 4.99 -9.20
N VAL A 123 -6.72 4.90 -7.89
CA VAL A 123 -7.11 5.92 -6.91
C VAL A 123 -5.97 6.94 -6.75
N LYS A 124 -5.90 7.88 -7.70
CA LYS A 124 -4.76 8.81 -7.87
C LYS A 124 -4.58 9.83 -6.75
N SER A 125 -5.62 10.10 -5.96
CA SER A 125 -5.59 11.03 -4.84
C SER A 125 -4.94 10.46 -3.58
N LEU A 126 -4.80 9.14 -3.48
CA LEU A 126 -4.37 8.46 -2.25
C LEU A 126 -2.86 8.64 -2.00
N ASN A 127 -2.51 9.20 -0.84
CA ASN A 127 -1.13 9.31 -0.34
C ASN A 127 -0.84 8.35 0.82
N LYS A 128 -1.85 7.96 1.59
CA LYS A 128 -1.80 6.91 2.63
C LYS A 128 -3.07 6.06 2.57
N ILE A 129 -2.93 4.73 2.63
CA ILE A 129 -4.08 3.81 2.75
C ILE A 129 -4.52 3.75 4.21
N TRP A 130 -3.57 3.62 5.12
CA TRP A 130 -3.80 3.37 6.55
C TRP A 130 -3.36 4.57 7.36
N ASN A 131 -4.16 4.94 8.36
CA ASN A 131 -3.71 5.76 9.47
C ASN A 131 -2.91 4.91 10.47
N ASP A 132 -2.12 5.56 11.33
CA ASP A 132 -1.38 4.88 12.40
C ASP A 132 -2.31 4.40 13.52
N GLN A 133 -3.47 5.05 13.67
CA GLN A 133 -4.53 4.67 14.60
C GLN A 133 -5.70 4.06 13.83
N LEU A 134 -5.79 2.74 13.90
CA LEU A 134 -6.90 1.94 13.37
C LEU A 134 -7.67 1.30 14.53
N GLU A 135 -8.92 0.95 14.27
CA GLU A 135 -9.72 0.16 15.19
C GLU A 135 -9.01 -1.20 15.49
N VAL A 136 -9.09 -1.67 16.74
CA VAL A 136 -8.28 -2.77 17.29
C VAL A 136 -8.46 -4.08 16.53
N ASP A 137 -9.67 -4.48 16.18
CA ASP A 137 -9.96 -5.77 15.55
C ASP A 137 -9.98 -5.73 14.01
N SER A 138 -9.84 -4.55 13.44
CA SER A 138 -9.99 -4.32 12.01
C SER A 138 -8.76 -4.74 11.18
N PHE A 139 -8.99 -5.23 9.97
CA PHE A 139 -7.94 -5.58 8.99
C PHE A 139 -7.01 -6.74 9.37
N CYS A 140 -7.21 -7.40 10.53
CA CYS A 140 -6.40 -8.54 10.99
C CYS A 140 -6.64 -9.84 10.20
N GLN A 141 -7.60 -9.85 9.26
CA GLN A 141 -7.97 -11.01 8.44
C GLN A 141 -7.46 -10.92 7.01
N LEU A 142 -6.70 -9.87 6.65
CA LEU A 142 -6.23 -9.65 5.28
C LEU A 142 -5.39 -10.84 4.80
N THR A 143 -5.83 -11.47 3.71
CA THR A 143 -5.14 -12.53 2.98
C THR A 143 -4.61 -12.04 1.64
N LEU A 144 -5.27 -11.06 1.03
CA LEU A 144 -4.86 -10.46 -0.24
C LEU A 144 -4.95 -8.93 -0.17
N VAL A 145 -3.84 -8.28 -0.51
CA VAL A 145 -3.80 -6.85 -0.79
C VAL A 145 -3.26 -6.63 -2.19
N SER A 146 -4.05 -5.96 -3.04
CA SER A 146 -3.66 -5.60 -4.40
C SER A 146 -3.79 -4.08 -4.60
N VAL A 147 -2.71 -3.42 -4.97
CA VAL A 147 -2.65 -1.97 -5.22
C VAL A 147 -2.12 -1.72 -6.63
N VAL A 148 -2.90 -1.05 -7.47
CA VAL A 148 -2.57 -0.84 -8.89
C VAL A 148 -2.73 0.62 -9.26
N SER A 149 -1.71 1.22 -9.87
CA SER A 149 -1.79 2.57 -10.44
C SER A 149 -2.23 3.67 -9.45
N CYS A 150 -1.71 3.61 -8.22
CA CYS A 150 -1.88 4.63 -7.19
C CYS A 150 -0.65 5.54 -7.12
N GLU A 151 -0.61 6.55 -8.00
CA GLU A 151 0.58 7.35 -8.32
C GLU A 151 1.15 8.18 -7.17
N LYS A 152 0.39 8.45 -6.09
CA LYS A 152 0.81 9.32 -4.96
C LYS A 152 1.19 8.56 -3.69
N LEU A 153 1.03 7.23 -3.66
CA LEU A 153 1.43 6.42 -2.50
C LEU A 153 2.97 6.39 -2.41
N MET A 154 3.49 6.72 -1.23
CA MET A 154 4.93 6.63 -0.93
C MET A 154 5.30 5.31 -0.24
N ASN A 155 4.36 4.75 0.54
CA ASN A 155 4.41 3.40 1.10
C ASN A 155 3.04 2.73 1.02
N ILE A 156 3.00 1.40 1.24
CA ILE A 156 1.74 0.63 1.26
C ILE A 156 1.26 0.40 2.69
N PHE A 157 2.16 0.03 3.60
CA PHE A 157 1.84 -0.25 4.99
C PHE A 157 2.68 0.63 5.91
N PRO A 158 2.10 1.36 6.88
CA PRO A 158 2.88 1.87 8.01
C PRO A 158 3.37 0.72 8.88
N PHE A 159 4.38 0.97 9.72
CA PHE A 159 4.94 -0.06 10.61
C PHE A 159 3.89 -0.66 11.57
N SER A 160 2.90 0.13 12.00
CA SER A 160 1.79 -0.30 12.86
C SER A 160 0.89 -1.39 12.25
N MET A 161 0.96 -1.63 10.94
CA MET A 161 0.21 -2.70 10.28
C MET A 161 0.86 -4.08 10.39
N VAL A 162 2.15 -4.18 10.75
CA VAL A 162 2.90 -5.46 10.72
C VAL A 162 2.20 -6.57 11.51
N GLU A 163 1.72 -6.27 12.72
CA GLU A 163 1.02 -7.24 13.58
C GLU A 163 -0.34 -7.69 12.99
N ARG A 164 -0.93 -6.89 12.10
CA ARG A 164 -2.22 -7.19 11.45
C ARG A 164 -2.07 -8.02 10.17
N LEU A 165 -0.85 -8.10 9.60
CA LEU A 165 -0.58 -8.78 8.33
C LEU A 165 -0.22 -10.26 8.49
N GLN A 166 -0.45 -10.86 9.66
CA GLN A 166 -0.09 -12.26 9.96
C GLN A 166 -0.84 -13.30 9.12
N ARG A 167 -1.90 -12.92 8.42
CA ARG A 167 -2.65 -13.80 7.51
C ARG A 167 -2.43 -13.51 6.03
N LEU A 168 -1.62 -12.50 5.72
CA LEU A 168 -1.40 -12.05 4.36
C LEU A 168 -0.74 -13.18 3.56
N ASP A 169 -1.42 -13.69 2.54
CA ASP A 169 -0.97 -14.76 1.64
C ASP A 169 -0.40 -14.17 0.35
N LYS A 170 -1.02 -13.10 -0.16
CA LYS A 170 -0.70 -12.47 -1.44
C LYS A 170 -0.60 -10.96 -1.33
N LEU A 171 0.53 -10.41 -1.78
CA LEU A 171 0.73 -8.97 -1.94
C LEU A 171 1.08 -8.66 -3.40
N GLN A 172 0.26 -7.84 -4.05
CA GLN A 172 0.44 -7.47 -5.45
C GLN A 172 0.43 -5.95 -5.61
N ILE A 173 1.50 -5.39 -6.16
CA ILE A 173 1.64 -3.94 -6.31
C ILE A 173 2.14 -3.63 -7.72
N TRP A 174 1.38 -2.81 -8.43
CA TRP A 174 1.60 -2.53 -9.84
C TRP A 174 1.56 -1.04 -10.15
N ASN A 175 2.50 -0.54 -10.95
CA ASN A 175 2.44 0.78 -11.59
C ASN A 175 2.22 1.95 -10.62
N CYS A 176 2.81 1.91 -9.42
CA CYS A 176 2.72 2.98 -8.41
C CYS A 176 4.00 3.84 -8.44
N ASP A 177 3.98 4.91 -9.23
CA ASP A 177 5.18 5.68 -9.61
C ASP A 177 5.92 6.37 -8.45
N SER A 178 5.21 6.80 -7.41
CA SER A 178 5.82 7.48 -6.25
C SER A 178 6.24 6.54 -5.12
N LEU A 179 6.00 5.23 -5.24
CA LEU A 179 6.24 4.29 -4.16
C LEU A 179 7.76 4.10 -3.94
N GLU A 180 8.24 4.36 -2.73
CA GLU A 180 9.67 4.29 -2.38
C GLU A 180 10.02 3.06 -1.53
N GLU A 181 9.08 2.63 -0.69
CA GLU A 181 9.16 1.44 0.16
C GLU A 181 7.79 0.75 0.30
N ILE A 182 7.76 -0.53 0.71
CA ILE A 182 6.49 -1.25 0.93
C ILE A 182 6.01 -1.04 2.36
N LEU A 183 6.89 -1.28 3.32
CA LEU A 183 6.70 -1.05 4.74
C LEU A 183 7.38 0.27 5.11
N GLY A 184 6.59 1.24 5.56
CA GLY A 184 7.03 2.55 6.00
C GLY A 184 7.97 2.49 7.21
N SER A 185 8.92 3.42 7.26
CA SER A 185 9.87 3.54 8.38
C SER A 185 9.20 3.83 9.73
N GLN A 186 9.85 3.38 10.81
CA GLN A 186 9.46 3.71 12.17
C GLN A 186 9.79 5.19 12.42
N GLU A 187 8.78 6.06 12.49
CA GLU A 187 9.05 7.46 12.83
C GLU A 187 9.70 7.53 14.23
N PRO A 188 10.90 8.14 14.37
CA PRO A 188 11.53 8.31 15.67
C PRO A 188 10.73 9.35 16.47
N GLY A 189 9.93 8.87 17.42
CA GLY A 189 9.43 9.64 18.56
C GLY A 189 8.78 10.98 18.21
N VAL A 190 7.56 10.96 17.65
CA VAL A 190 6.62 12.05 17.96
C VAL A 190 6.19 11.82 19.41
N SER A 191 6.73 12.65 20.30
CA SER A 191 6.32 12.74 21.71
C SER A 191 4.80 12.89 21.81
N GLN A 192 4.11 11.77 22.00
CA GLN A 192 2.71 11.75 22.41
C GLN A 192 2.65 12.37 23.79
N SER A 193 1.85 13.43 23.94
CA SER A 193 1.66 14.12 25.21
C SER A 193 1.14 13.13 26.26
N GLU A 194 1.55 13.33 27.52
CA GLU A 194 1.27 12.44 28.64
C GLU A 194 -0.24 12.25 28.93
N ALA A 195 -1.11 13.05 28.32
CA ALA A 195 -2.56 12.94 28.41
C ALA A 195 -3.17 11.77 27.60
N GLN A 196 -2.44 11.15 26.66
CA GLN A 196 -2.91 9.97 25.90
C GLN A 196 -2.51 8.63 26.53
N LYS A 197 -1.74 8.63 27.62
CA LYS A 197 -1.32 7.41 28.34
C LYS A 197 -2.44 6.76 29.17
N ALA A 198 -3.57 7.45 29.38
CA ALA A 198 -4.59 7.05 30.36
C ALA A 198 -5.70 6.11 29.82
N THR A 199 -5.73 5.78 28.53
CA THR A 199 -6.74 4.86 27.95
C THR A 199 -6.14 3.53 27.49
N ARG A 200 -4.98 3.14 28.02
CA ARG A 200 -4.43 1.79 27.85
C ARG A 200 -5.21 0.82 28.73
N LEU A 201 -6.15 0.08 28.14
CA LEU A 201 -6.62 -1.16 28.75
C LEU A 201 -5.59 -2.27 28.50
N PRO A 202 -5.40 -3.19 29.46
CA PRO A 202 -4.34 -4.18 29.43
C PRO A 202 -4.81 -5.41 28.64
N LEU A 203 -3.99 -5.91 27.70
CA LEU A 203 -3.83 -7.34 27.37
C LEU A 203 -2.89 -7.57 26.17
N LEU A 204 -1.60 -7.46 26.45
CA LEU A 204 -0.44 -8.30 26.06
C LEU A 204 0.78 -7.39 26.21
N GLU A 205 1.86 -7.96 26.74
CA GLU A 205 3.09 -7.25 27.14
C GLU A 205 3.42 -6.03 26.28
N ILE A 206 3.27 -4.86 26.90
CA ILE A 206 3.94 -3.65 26.46
C ILE A 206 5.44 -3.96 26.65
N VAL A 207 6.08 -4.45 25.59
CA VAL A 207 7.50 -4.20 25.41
C VAL A 207 7.59 -2.69 25.20
N THR A 208 7.83 -1.99 26.30
CA THR A 208 8.35 -0.64 26.26
C THR A 208 9.69 -0.74 25.55
N CYS A 209 9.75 -0.42 24.26
CA CYS A 209 11.02 -0.16 23.57
C CYS A 209 11.56 1.19 24.09
N LEU A 210 11.95 1.21 25.35
CA LEU A 210 12.91 2.14 25.91
C LEU A 210 14.21 1.34 25.98
N GLU A 211 15.11 1.69 25.06
CA GLU A 211 16.56 1.45 25.15
C GLU A 211 17.01 -0.03 24.97
N ASP A 212 17.98 -0.19 24.06
CA ASP A 212 18.83 -1.37 23.79
C ASP A 212 18.31 -2.52 22.90
N ASP A 213 18.79 -2.54 21.65
CA ASP A 213 19.32 -3.70 20.91
C ASP A 213 18.50 -5.01 20.82
N VAL A 214 17.19 -4.95 20.58
CA VAL A 214 16.50 -6.05 19.89
C VAL A 214 15.60 -5.48 18.79
N LYS A 215 16.12 -5.44 17.56
CA LYS A 215 15.24 -5.41 16.39
C LYS A 215 14.60 -6.78 16.27
N ASP A 216 13.41 -6.89 16.85
CA ASP A 216 12.57 -8.07 16.74
C ASP A 216 12.46 -8.47 15.26
N GLU A 217 12.60 -9.76 15.02
CA GLU A 217 12.47 -10.36 13.70
C GLU A 217 11.02 -10.19 13.21
N ILE A 218 10.84 -9.51 12.07
CA ILE A 218 9.53 -9.31 11.48
C ILE A 218 9.17 -10.58 10.69
N VAL A 219 8.16 -11.29 11.16
CA VAL A 219 7.70 -12.54 10.54
C VAL A 219 6.43 -12.31 9.72
N PHE A 220 6.49 -12.58 8.42
CA PHE A 220 5.32 -12.69 7.55
C PHE A 220 4.88 -14.16 7.47
N SER A 221 4.14 -14.59 8.49
CA SER A 221 3.89 -16.01 8.77
C SER A 221 3.06 -16.78 7.74
N LYS A 222 2.39 -16.09 6.80
CA LYS A 222 1.55 -16.70 5.76
C LYS A 222 1.85 -16.25 4.34
N LEU A 223 2.74 -15.27 4.12
CA LEU A 223 2.96 -14.70 2.79
C LEU A 223 3.62 -15.72 1.88
N LYS A 224 2.95 -16.07 0.78
CA LYS A 224 3.45 -17.03 -0.22
C LYS A 224 3.82 -16.36 -1.54
N TYR A 225 3.09 -15.31 -1.93
CA TYR A 225 3.25 -14.67 -3.23
C TYR A 225 3.44 -13.16 -3.06
N LEU A 226 4.60 -12.67 -3.49
CA LEU A 226 4.92 -11.25 -3.53
C LEU A 226 5.16 -10.81 -4.97
N GLN A 227 4.40 -9.85 -5.44
CA GLN A 227 4.52 -9.32 -6.79
C GLN A 227 4.62 -7.80 -6.78
N LEU A 228 5.73 -7.29 -7.31
CA LEU A 228 6.08 -5.88 -7.38
C LEU A 228 6.42 -5.56 -8.84
N CYS A 229 5.63 -4.73 -9.51
CA CYS A 229 5.72 -4.57 -10.96
C CYS A 229 5.55 -3.10 -11.38
N GLY A 230 6.45 -2.58 -12.22
CA GLY A 230 6.36 -1.19 -12.72
C GLY A 230 6.48 -0.18 -11.58
N LEU A 231 7.53 -0.27 -10.77
CA LEU A 231 7.72 0.58 -9.59
C LEU A 231 9.04 1.36 -9.74
N PRO A 232 9.03 2.49 -10.48
CA PRO A 232 10.24 3.21 -10.89
C PRO A 232 11.02 3.83 -9.72
N ARG A 233 10.35 4.11 -8.59
CA ARG A 233 10.95 4.72 -7.40
C ARG A 233 11.26 3.73 -6.28
N LEU A 234 10.71 2.52 -6.32
CA LEU A 234 10.83 1.55 -5.24
C LEU A 234 12.30 1.17 -5.05
N SER A 235 12.81 1.38 -3.84
CA SER A 235 14.22 1.17 -3.50
C SER A 235 14.44 -0.07 -2.62
N SER A 236 13.47 -0.41 -1.78
CA SER A 236 13.52 -1.56 -0.87
C SER A 236 12.11 -1.94 -0.41
N PHE A 237 11.97 -3.11 0.22
CA PHE A 237 10.75 -3.50 0.93
C PHE A 237 10.56 -2.66 2.19
N CYS A 238 11.64 -2.36 2.91
CA CYS A 238 11.66 -1.48 4.08
C CYS A 238 13.03 -0.79 4.14
N LEU A 239 13.05 0.53 4.32
CA LEU A 239 14.29 1.32 4.40
C LEU A 239 15.04 1.13 5.72
N ASP A 240 14.31 0.82 6.78
CA ASP A 240 14.91 0.51 8.07
C ASP A 240 15.64 -0.85 8.02
N LYS A 241 16.68 -0.98 8.85
CA LYS A 241 17.39 -2.26 9.00
C LYS A 241 16.49 -3.26 9.75
N CYS A 242 15.60 -3.96 9.08
CA CYS A 242 14.70 -4.92 9.72
C CYS A 242 15.11 -6.33 9.34
N LYS A 243 15.15 -7.24 10.33
CA LYS A 243 15.30 -8.66 10.07
C LYS A 243 13.95 -9.22 9.64
N PHE A 244 13.90 -9.94 8.53
CA PHE A 244 12.67 -10.50 8.01
C PHE A 244 12.71 -12.03 7.94
N GLU A 245 11.62 -12.66 8.37
CA GLU A 245 11.36 -14.07 8.13
C GLU A 245 10.10 -14.26 7.28
N PHE A 246 10.25 -14.99 6.18
CA PHE A 246 9.18 -15.40 5.29
C PHE A 246 9.12 -16.94 5.19
N PRO A 247 8.55 -17.63 6.19
CA PRO A 247 8.61 -19.09 6.30
C PRO A 247 7.88 -19.84 5.17
N PHE A 248 6.98 -19.16 4.46
CA PHE A 248 6.16 -19.74 3.38
C PHE A 248 6.27 -19.02 2.03
N LEU A 249 7.20 -18.08 1.86
CA LEU A 249 7.33 -17.35 0.59
C LEU A 249 7.83 -18.30 -0.50
N GLU A 250 6.95 -18.57 -1.47
CA GLU A 250 7.16 -19.54 -2.56
C GLU A 250 7.64 -18.82 -3.83
N GLU A 251 7.08 -17.64 -4.10
CA GLU A 251 7.34 -16.90 -5.34
C GLU A 251 7.44 -15.40 -5.09
N VAL A 252 8.50 -14.81 -5.64
CA VAL A 252 8.70 -13.36 -5.73
C VAL A 252 8.77 -12.96 -7.20
N ILE A 253 7.97 -11.97 -7.60
CA ILE A 253 7.97 -11.41 -8.94
C ILE A 253 8.35 -9.93 -8.83
N LEU A 254 9.50 -9.52 -9.36
CA LEU A 254 9.93 -8.11 -9.44
C LEU A 254 10.16 -7.70 -10.89
N MET A 255 9.17 -7.08 -11.52
CA MET A 255 9.27 -6.62 -12.91
C MET A 255 9.36 -5.11 -12.95
N ASP A 256 10.29 -4.56 -13.73
CA ASP A 256 10.40 -3.11 -13.92
C ASP A 256 10.46 -2.28 -12.61
N CYS A 257 11.33 -2.70 -11.68
CA CYS A 257 11.64 -1.97 -10.44
C CYS A 257 13.11 -1.48 -10.48
N PRO A 258 13.46 -0.46 -11.29
CA PRO A 258 14.84 -0.08 -11.63
C PRO A 258 15.67 0.55 -10.50
N ARG A 259 15.11 0.75 -9.30
CA ARG A 259 15.85 1.28 -8.14
C ARG A 259 16.01 0.27 -7.00
N MET A 260 15.27 -0.84 -7.03
CA MET A 260 15.23 -1.82 -5.96
C MET A 260 16.45 -2.75 -5.98
N GLN A 261 17.63 -2.25 -5.58
CA GLN A 261 18.87 -3.05 -5.61
C GLN A 261 18.92 -4.14 -4.53
N THR A 262 18.18 -3.96 -3.45
CA THR A 262 18.08 -4.90 -2.33
C THR A 262 16.63 -4.99 -1.87
N PHE A 263 16.26 -6.12 -1.27
CA PHE A 263 14.97 -6.28 -0.62
C PHE A 263 14.93 -5.55 0.72
N SER A 264 15.93 -5.74 1.57
CA SER A 264 16.10 -5.01 2.84
C SER A 264 17.58 -4.89 3.20
N MET A 265 17.92 -4.01 4.13
CA MET A 265 19.29 -3.74 4.57
C MET A 265 19.85 -4.78 5.56
N ASP A 266 19.01 -5.58 6.21
CA ASP A 266 19.40 -6.57 7.22
C ASP A 266 19.13 -8.02 6.74
N GLU A 267 19.25 -9.01 7.64
CA GLU A 267 19.04 -10.43 7.38
C GLU A 267 17.61 -10.74 6.88
N ILE A 268 17.51 -11.57 5.84
CA ILE A 268 16.24 -12.05 5.28
C ILE A 268 16.28 -13.57 5.19
N ARG A 269 15.33 -14.24 5.84
CA ARG A 269 15.17 -15.70 5.84
C ARG A 269 13.96 -16.10 5.02
N THR A 270 14.21 -16.83 3.93
CA THR A 270 13.18 -17.30 3.00
C THR A 270 13.37 -18.79 2.71
N PRO A 271 13.13 -19.69 3.69
CA PRO A 271 13.52 -21.10 3.60
C PRO A 271 12.83 -21.88 2.48
N LYS A 272 11.66 -21.42 2.01
CA LYS A 272 10.89 -22.06 0.94
C LYS A 272 10.99 -21.37 -0.41
N LEU A 273 11.68 -20.23 -0.48
CA LEU A 273 11.78 -19.48 -1.72
C LEU A 273 12.72 -20.21 -2.66
N GLN A 274 12.20 -20.63 -3.81
CA GLN A 274 12.96 -21.38 -4.82
C GLN A 274 12.98 -20.65 -6.17
N LYS A 275 12.11 -19.66 -6.37
CA LYS A 275 11.92 -18.98 -7.65
C LYS A 275 11.72 -17.47 -7.44
N VAL A 276 12.55 -16.67 -8.09
CA VAL A 276 12.35 -15.22 -8.23
C VAL A 276 12.25 -14.87 -9.71
N LYS A 277 11.08 -14.39 -10.15
CA LYS A 277 10.86 -13.94 -11.53
C LYS A 277 11.12 -12.46 -11.61
N LEU A 278 12.00 -12.05 -12.52
CA LEU A 278 12.42 -10.65 -12.59
C LEU A 278 12.30 -10.03 -14.00
N THR A 279 11.78 -10.80 -14.96
CA THR A 279 11.49 -10.42 -16.34
C THR A 279 10.13 -10.99 -16.75
N GLY A 280 9.49 -10.38 -17.75
CA GLY A 280 8.18 -10.80 -18.25
C GLY A 280 8.20 -12.05 -19.14
N ASP A 281 9.38 -12.58 -19.48
CA ASP A 281 9.50 -13.82 -20.26
C ASP A 281 9.27 -15.05 -19.39
N GLU A 282 8.47 -15.96 -19.93
CA GLU A 282 8.06 -17.23 -19.34
C GLU A 282 9.25 -18.20 -19.29
N ASP A 283 9.52 -18.73 -18.09
CA ASP A 283 10.47 -19.81 -17.74
C ASP A 283 11.95 -19.40 -17.76
N GLU A 284 12.66 -19.21 -16.64
CA GLU A 284 12.56 -19.77 -15.29
C GLU A 284 13.02 -18.66 -14.32
N GLY A 285 12.25 -18.39 -13.27
CA GLY A 285 12.75 -17.54 -12.19
C GLY A 285 14.00 -18.17 -11.58
N PHE A 286 14.99 -17.35 -11.24
CA PHE A 286 16.26 -17.83 -10.72
C PHE A 286 16.35 -17.58 -9.22
N TRP A 287 17.22 -18.32 -8.55
CA TRP A 287 17.42 -18.21 -7.11
C TRP A 287 18.85 -18.59 -6.75
N VAL A 288 19.56 -17.73 -6.03
CA VAL A 288 20.95 -17.97 -5.63
C VAL A 288 21.11 -18.23 -4.12
N GLY A 289 20.02 -18.61 -3.44
CA GLY A 289 20.03 -18.91 -2.00
C GLY A 289 19.83 -17.71 -1.09
N ASN A 290 19.85 -16.48 -1.62
CA ASN A 290 19.61 -15.25 -0.87
C ASN A 290 18.84 -14.23 -1.72
N LEU A 291 17.79 -13.62 -1.15
CA LEU A 291 16.91 -12.70 -1.89
C LEU A 291 17.60 -11.41 -2.29
N ASN A 292 18.37 -10.79 -1.39
CA ASN A 292 19.17 -9.60 -1.72
C ASN A 292 20.18 -9.91 -2.83
N SER A 293 20.93 -11.00 -2.73
CA SER A 293 21.90 -11.39 -3.77
C SER A 293 21.23 -11.70 -5.11
N THR A 294 20.07 -12.34 -5.09
CA THR A 294 19.27 -12.64 -6.30
C THR A 294 18.87 -11.35 -7.02
N ILE A 295 18.37 -10.36 -6.27
CA ILE A 295 18.00 -9.04 -6.81
C ILE A 295 19.23 -8.30 -7.36
N GLN A 296 20.31 -8.23 -6.58
CA GLN A 296 21.55 -7.53 -6.97
C GLN A 296 22.18 -8.10 -8.25
N LEU A 297 22.23 -9.43 -8.39
CA LEU A 297 22.82 -10.08 -9.58
C LEU A 297 22.10 -9.65 -10.86
N GLN A 298 20.77 -9.55 -10.83
CA GLN A 298 20.05 -9.06 -12.00
C GLN A 298 20.32 -7.58 -12.29
N PHE A 299 20.38 -6.74 -11.27
CA PHE A 299 20.75 -5.34 -11.45
C PHE A 299 22.07 -5.21 -12.20
N MET A 300 23.07 -5.99 -11.77
CA MET A 300 24.37 -6.05 -12.43
C MET A 300 24.28 -6.59 -13.86
N GLN A 301 23.49 -7.64 -14.11
CA GLN A 301 23.30 -8.20 -15.46
C GLN A 301 22.66 -7.19 -16.42
N LYS A 302 21.62 -6.45 -16.01
CA LYS A 302 21.00 -5.40 -16.83
C LYS A 302 22.00 -4.29 -17.18
N VAL A 303 22.83 -3.87 -16.22
CA VAL A 303 23.91 -2.89 -16.46
C VAL A 303 24.98 -3.44 -17.41
N CYS A 304 25.34 -4.72 -17.30
CA CYS A 304 26.30 -5.37 -18.18
C CYS A 304 25.79 -5.56 -19.62
N ILE A 305 24.49 -5.82 -19.81
CA ILE A 305 23.85 -5.88 -21.13
C ILE A 305 23.82 -4.48 -21.74
N ASN A 306 23.33 -3.49 -21.00
CA ASN A 306 23.32 -2.09 -21.44
C ASN A 306 24.72 -1.57 -21.79
N SER A 307 25.77 -1.96 -21.05
CA SER A 307 27.15 -1.55 -21.35
C SER A 307 27.72 -2.20 -22.60
N LYS A 308 27.38 -3.48 -22.87
CA LYS A 308 27.74 -4.15 -24.12
C LYS A 308 27.00 -3.56 -25.33
N ASP A 309 25.74 -3.18 -25.16
CA ASP A 309 24.98 -2.49 -26.21
C ASP A 309 25.49 -1.06 -26.44
N LEU A 310 25.88 -0.34 -25.38
CA LEU A 310 26.53 0.97 -25.49
C LEU A 310 27.89 0.89 -26.19
N LEU A 311 28.66 -0.19 -25.95
CA LEU A 311 29.91 -0.46 -26.67
C LEU A 311 29.64 -0.78 -28.14
N ARG A 312 28.61 -1.58 -28.45
CA ARG A 312 28.17 -1.83 -29.84
C ARG A 312 27.74 -0.55 -30.56
N VAL A 313 26.94 0.29 -29.93
CA VAL A 313 26.51 1.59 -30.48
C VAL A 313 27.71 2.54 -30.68
N LYS A 314 28.66 2.60 -29.74
CA LYS A 314 29.91 3.38 -29.90
C LYS A 314 30.81 2.85 -31.01
N VAL A 315 30.85 1.53 -31.23
CA VAL A 315 31.60 0.92 -32.33
C VAL A 315 30.93 1.24 -33.67
N ILE A 316 29.61 1.15 -33.76
CA ILE A 316 28.84 1.50 -34.97
C ILE A 316 29.03 2.99 -35.33
N LEU A 317 28.88 3.91 -34.38
CA LEU A 317 29.12 5.34 -34.60
C LEU A 317 30.58 5.65 -34.99
N LYS A 318 31.56 4.91 -34.44
CA LYS A 318 32.97 5.06 -34.85
C LYS A 318 33.24 4.55 -36.27
N ILE A 319 32.51 3.55 -36.74
CA ILE A 319 32.61 3.03 -38.11
C ILE A 319 32.00 4.05 -39.08
N GLU A 320 30.79 4.54 -38.81
CA GLU A 320 30.12 5.55 -39.65
C GLU A 320 30.95 6.85 -39.77
N ILE A 321 31.55 7.33 -38.68
CA ILE A 321 32.42 8.52 -38.73
C ILE A 321 33.68 8.29 -39.59
N LYS A 322 34.26 7.08 -39.57
CA LYS A 322 35.42 6.76 -40.41
C LYS A 322 35.05 6.67 -41.89
N GLU A 323 33.89 6.14 -42.22
CA GLU A 323 33.39 6.06 -43.60
C GLU A 323 33.06 7.44 -44.15
N ILE A 324 32.43 8.31 -43.34
CA ILE A 324 32.19 9.71 -43.71
C ILE A 324 33.52 10.46 -43.90
N ALA A 325 34.49 10.28 -43.01
CA ALA A 325 35.82 10.89 -43.16
C ALA A 325 36.56 10.40 -44.41
N ALA A 326 36.48 9.10 -44.74
CA ALA A 326 37.07 8.54 -45.95
C ALA A 326 36.40 9.09 -47.23
N HIS A 327 35.08 9.29 -47.20
CA HIS A 327 34.32 9.84 -48.34
C HIS A 327 34.56 11.35 -48.55
N VAL A 328 34.85 12.09 -47.48
CA VAL A 328 35.23 13.51 -47.55
C VAL A 328 36.66 13.68 -48.05
N LEU A 329 37.58 12.76 -47.73
CA LEU A 329 38.98 12.81 -48.18
C LEU A 329 39.21 12.26 -49.60
N SER A 330 38.21 11.59 -50.20
CA SER A 330 38.28 11.04 -51.56
C SER A 330 37.64 11.92 -52.65
N LYS A 331 37.28 13.17 -52.32
CA LYS A 331 36.89 14.22 -53.26
C LYS A 331 37.92 15.33 -53.23
#